data_AF-A0A6L2LF19-F1
#
_entry.id   AF-A0A6L2LF19-F1
#
_cell.length_a   1.000
_cell.length_b   1.000
_cell.length_c   1.000
_cell.angle_alpha   90.00
_cell.angle_beta   90.00
_cell.angle_gamma   90.00
#
_symmetry.space_group_name_H-M   'P 1'
#
loop_
_entity.id
_entity.type
_entity.pdbx_description
1 polymer ?
#
loop_
_entity_poly.entity_id
_entity_poly.type
_entity_poly.pdbx_seq_one_letter_code
_entity_poly.pdbx_strand_id
1 'polypeptide(L)'
;MFEEKRSILEPAGALALAGAEAYCRFYNLKDENVVAITSGANMNFDRLRLVTELANIGRQQEAVLTTFIPEVPGSIKQFCNLVGPISITEFKYRYDSKKDRALVLYSVGVHTKIELQDMMDRMKLFQLETLEFTNNDMVKDHLRHLMGGRSNVENELLCRFTFPERRGSLVQFLDVISPRWNISLFHYRSQGETGANVLIGIQVSSNELNEFRCSANDLGYDYEIESDNEGFQLLMR
;
A
#
# COMPACT_ATOMS: atom_id res chain seq x y z
N MET A 1 -22.84 2.36 12.20
CA MET A 1 -23.53 1.04 12.19
C MET A 1 -22.63 -0.14 12.56
N PHE A 2 -21.66 -0.55 11.75
CA PHE A 2 -20.79 -1.68 12.15
C PHE A 2 -19.88 -1.31 13.33
N GLU A 3 -19.22 -0.16 13.31
CA GLU A 3 -18.29 0.24 14.39
C GLU A 3 -18.99 0.45 15.74
N GLU A 4 -20.17 1.06 15.74
CA GLU A 4 -20.91 1.39 16.97
C GLU A 4 -21.83 0.25 17.45
N LYS A 5 -22.51 -0.43 16.53
CA LYS A 5 -23.58 -1.40 16.86
C LYS A 5 -23.26 -2.83 16.43
N ARG A 6 -22.12 -3.07 15.77
CA ARG A 6 -21.71 -4.38 15.23
C ARG A 6 -22.77 -5.05 14.33
N SER A 7 -23.62 -4.22 13.70
CA SER A 7 -24.64 -4.68 12.76
C SER A 7 -24.12 -4.58 11.32
N ILE A 8 -24.30 -5.66 10.56
CA ILE A 8 -23.95 -5.74 9.14
C ILE A 8 -25.23 -5.52 8.32
N LEU A 9 -25.23 -4.51 7.45
CA LEU A 9 -26.34 -4.20 6.56
C LEU A 9 -25.93 -4.50 5.12
N GLU A 10 -26.89 -4.86 4.29
CA GLU A 10 -26.70 -4.78 2.85
C GLU A 10 -26.82 -3.32 2.36
N PRO A 11 -26.33 -2.98 1.16
CA PRO A 11 -26.39 -1.60 0.66
C PRO A 11 -27.80 -0.97 0.70
N ALA A 12 -28.83 -1.71 0.28
CA ALA A 12 -30.22 -1.24 0.33
C ALA A 12 -30.72 -1.05 1.78
N GLY A 13 -30.30 -1.92 2.71
CA GLY A 13 -30.62 -1.81 4.13
C GLY A 13 -29.96 -0.62 4.82
N ALA A 14 -28.86 -0.10 4.27
CA ALA A 14 -28.17 1.11 4.76
C ALA A 14 -28.66 2.41 4.09
N LEU A 15 -29.47 2.33 3.04
CA LEU A 15 -29.86 3.49 2.22
C LEU A 15 -30.57 4.59 3.02
N ALA A 16 -31.52 4.22 3.89
CA ALA A 16 -32.25 5.20 4.69
C ALA A 16 -31.33 5.97 5.65
N LEU A 17 -30.29 5.31 6.17
CA LEU A 17 -29.31 5.95 7.04
C LEU A 17 -28.43 6.93 6.27
N ALA A 18 -27.93 6.53 5.09
CA ALA A 18 -27.15 7.42 4.22
C ALA A 18 -27.97 8.64 3.77
N GLY A 19 -29.25 8.43 3.45
CA GLY A 19 -30.19 9.50 3.14
C GLY A 19 -30.44 10.45 4.31
N ALA A 20 -30.59 9.92 5.53
CA ALA A 20 -30.74 10.72 6.74
C ALA A 20 -29.51 11.59 7.01
N GLU A 21 -28.29 11.04 6.86
CA GLU A 21 -27.04 11.81 7.00
C GLU A 21 -26.95 12.92 5.95
N ALA A 22 -27.21 12.60 4.68
CA ALA A 22 -27.22 13.57 3.59
C ALA A 22 -28.26 14.69 3.82
N TYR A 23 -29.45 14.33 4.31
CA TYR A 23 -30.51 15.27 4.65
C TYR A 23 -30.11 16.22 5.79
N CYS A 24 -29.56 15.69 6.88
CA CYS A 24 -29.07 16.51 8.00
C CYS A 24 -27.98 17.49 7.55
N ARG A 25 -27.04 17.03 6.72
CA ARG A 25 -25.99 17.89 6.14
C ARG A 25 -26.56 18.97 5.23
N PHE A 26 -27.50 18.62 4.36
CA PHE A 26 -28.07 19.56 3.39
C PHE A 26 -28.84 20.70 4.08
N TYR A 27 -29.63 20.38 5.10
CA TYR A 27 -30.42 21.36 5.85
C TYR A 27 -29.69 21.94 7.07
N ASN A 28 -28.44 21.52 7.30
CA ASN A 28 -27.63 21.92 8.46
C ASN A 28 -28.36 21.73 9.80
N LEU A 29 -29.09 20.61 9.93
CA LEU A 29 -29.82 20.26 11.15
C LEU A 29 -28.83 19.96 12.27
N LYS A 30 -29.08 20.52 13.46
CA LYS A 30 -28.31 20.30 14.68
C LYS A 30 -29.27 20.03 15.82
N ASP A 31 -28.90 19.09 16.70
CA ASP A 31 -29.66 18.73 17.91
C ASP A 31 -31.09 18.21 17.65
N GLU A 32 -31.35 17.69 16.45
CA GLU A 32 -32.63 17.09 16.06
C GLU A 32 -32.62 15.56 16.18
N ASN A 33 -33.77 14.98 16.52
CA ASN A 33 -33.95 13.54 16.55
C ASN A 33 -34.35 13.01 15.17
N VAL A 34 -33.44 12.29 14.52
CA VAL A 34 -33.68 11.68 13.22
C VAL A 34 -33.74 10.16 13.34
N VAL A 35 -34.83 9.57 12.85
CA VAL A 35 -35.05 8.11 12.85
C VAL A 35 -34.95 7.59 11.42
N ALA A 36 -34.05 6.64 11.19
CA ALA A 36 -33.89 5.93 9.93
C ALA A 36 -34.12 4.43 10.14
N ILE A 37 -34.86 3.80 9.21
CA ILE A 37 -35.17 2.37 9.25
C ILE A 37 -34.14 1.62 8.42
N THR A 38 -33.42 0.69 9.04
CA THR A 38 -32.48 -0.19 8.34
C THR A 38 -33.16 -1.51 8.03
N SER A 39 -33.49 -1.74 6.75
CA SER A 39 -34.45 -2.76 6.33
C SER A 39 -33.86 -4.10 5.89
N GLY A 40 -32.53 -4.21 5.74
CA GLY A 40 -31.90 -5.38 5.11
C GLY A 40 -30.47 -5.67 5.56
N ALA A 41 -30.17 -6.95 5.73
CA ALA A 41 -28.87 -7.48 6.19
C ALA A 41 -28.39 -8.66 5.35
N ASN A 42 -28.93 -8.83 4.14
CA ASN A 42 -28.58 -9.95 3.25
C ASN A 42 -27.20 -9.75 2.62
N MET A 43 -26.16 -10.00 3.43
CA MET A 43 -24.75 -9.89 3.05
C MET A 43 -24.06 -11.24 2.93
N ASN A 44 -23.15 -11.31 1.96
CA ASN A 44 -22.18 -12.39 1.84
C ASN A 44 -20.75 -11.81 1.97
N PHE A 45 -19.76 -12.68 2.18
CA PHE A 45 -18.37 -12.26 2.40
C PHE A 45 -17.77 -11.53 1.18
N ASP A 46 -18.13 -11.92 -0.05
CA ASP A 46 -17.64 -11.25 -1.26
C ASP A 46 -18.13 -9.80 -1.35
N ARG A 47 -19.42 -9.55 -1.06
CA ARG A 47 -19.98 -8.20 -1.05
C ARG A 47 -19.47 -7.38 0.13
N LEU A 48 -19.23 -8.01 1.28
CA LEU A 48 -18.58 -7.35 2.42
C LEU A 48 -17.21 -6.81 2.03
N ARG A 49 -16.39 -7.59 1.32
CA ARG A 49 -15.09 -7.14 0.82
C ARG A 49 -15.23 -5.89 -0.05
N LEU A 50 -16.13 -5.91 -1.03
CA LEU A 50 -16.39 -4.75 -1.89
C LEU A 50 -16.86 -3.53 -1.08
N VAL A 51 -17.77 -3.72 -0.13
CA VAL A 51 -18.26 -2.66 0.76
C VAL A 51 -17.12 -2.10 1.61
N THR A 52 -16.22 -2.93 2.13
CA THR A 52 -15.04 -2.46 2.89
C THR A 52 -14.04 -1.71 2.03
N GLU A 53 -13.78 -2.18 0.80
CA GLU A 53 -12.91 -1.50 -0.15
C GLU A 53 -13.49 -0.11 -0.49
N LEU A 54 -14.77 -0.03 -0.84
CA LEU A 54 -15.46 1.22 -1.15
C LEU A 54 -15.60 2.16 0.06
N ALA A 55 -15.84 1.61 1.27
CA ALA A 55 -15.95 2.41 2.49
C ALA A 55 -14.60 3.02 2.90
N ASN A 56 -13.49 2.30 2.70
CA ASN A 56 -12.16 2.82 2.96
C ASN A 56 -11.79 3.93 1.95
N ILE A 57 -12.14 3.75 0.68
CA ILE A 57 -11.98 4.77 -0.38
C ILE A 57 -12.84 6.00 -0.06
N GLY A 58 -14.11 5.79 0.29
CA GLY A 58 -15.08 6.85 0.57
C GLY A 58 -14.79 7.66 1.84
N ARG A 59 -14.10 7.08 2.83
CA ARG A 59 -13.70 7.77 4.07
C ARG A 59 -12.42 8.60 3.96
N GLN A 60 -11.77 8.67 2.78
CA GLN A 60 -10.48 9.37 2.58
C GLN A 60 -9.41 8.96 3.61
N GLN A 61 -9.46 7.72 4.09
CA GLN A 61 -8.50 7.22 5.10
C GLN A 61 -7.18 6.79 4.48
N GLU A 62 -7.09 6.76 3.15
CA GLU A 62 -5.90 6.38 2.41
C GLU A 62 -5.64 7.45 1.33
N ALA A 63 -4.43 8.00 1.29
CA ALA A 63 -3.98 8.87 0.21
C ALA A 63 -3.09 8.07 -0.74
N VAL A 64 -3.31 8.24 -2.04
CA VAL A 64 -2.54 7.56 -3.10
C VAL A 64 -1.60 8.57 -3.73
N LEU A 65 -0.30 8.29 -3.72
CA LEU A 65 0.73 9.21 -4.19
C LEU A 65 1.73 8.51 -5.08
N THR A 66 2.41 9.29 -5.93
CA THR A 66 3.64 8.86 -6.58
C THR A 66 4.77 9.80 -6.27
N THR A 67 5.97 9.27 -6.05
CA THR A 67 7.17 10.07 -5.86
C THR A 67 8.28 9.59 -6.78
N PHE A 68 8.95 10.53 -7.42
CA PHE A 68 10.21 10.25 -8.12
C PHE A 68 11.36 10.24 -7.11
N ILE A 69 12.07 9.12 -7.05
CA ILE A 69 13.28 8.97 -6.22
C ILE A 69 14.49 8.69 -7.13
N PRO A 70 15.72 8.99 -6.69
CA PRO A 70 16.91 8.61 -7.43
C PRO A 70 17.01 7.08 -7.57
N GLU A 71 17.31 6.57 -8.76
CA GLU A 71 17.45 5.12 -9.00
C GLU A 71 18.84 4.62 -8.54
N VAL A 72 19.10 4.72 -7.23
CA VAL A 72 20.36 4.31 -6.59
C VAL A 72 20.11 3.46 -5.33
N PRO A 73 21.04 2.56 -4.96
CA PRO A 73 20.91 1.77 -3.74
C PRO A 73 20.73 2.66 -2.50
N GLY A 74 19.73 2.34 -1.67
CA GLY A 74 19.40 3.10 -0.46
C GLY A 74 18.30 4.14 -0.63
N SER A 75 17.92 4.53 -1.86
CA SER A 75 16.88 5.54 -2.09
C SER A 75 15.52 5.15 -1.50
N ILE A 76 15.11 3.88 -1.63
CA ILE A 76 13.84 3.38 -1.08
C ILE A 76 13.82 3.51 0.45
N LYS A 77 14.94 3.18 1.11
CA LYS A 77 15.08 3.32 2.55
C LYS A 77 15.00 4.79 3.00
N GLN A 78 15.71 5.68 2.30
CA GLN A 78 15.64 7.11 2.57
C GLN A 78 14.21 7.64 2.37
N PHE A 79 13.54 7.23 1.30
CA PHE A 79 12.15 7.57 1.04
C PHE A 79 11.22 7.12 2.17
N CYS A 80 11.31 5.86 2.61
CA CYS A 80 10.49 5.35 3.72
C CYS A 80 10.72 6.14 5.02
N ASN A 81 11.96 6.59 5.28
CA ASN A 81 12.26 7.44 6.43
C ASN A 81 11.65 8.85 6.29
N LEU A 82 11.55 9.39 5.06
CA LEU A 82 10.94 10.71 4.79
C LEU A 82 9.42 10.70 4.91
N VAL A 83 8.76 9.58 4.59
CA VAL A 83 7.32 9.38 4.87
C VAL A 83 7.06 9.61 6.37
N GLY A 84 7.96 9.10 7.22
CA GLY A 84 7.99 9.40 8.65
C GLY A 84 6.98 8.55 9.43
N PRO A 85 6.16 9.15 10.32
CA PRO A 85 5.28 8.38 11.22
C PRO A 85 4.05 7.79 10.53
N ILE A 86 3.75 8.23 9.30
CA ILE A 86 2.57 7.80 8.56
C ILE A 86 2.75 6.36 8.10
N SER A 87 1.74 5.53 8.33
CA SER A 87 1.79 4.13 7.95
C SER A 87 1.61 3.96 6.45
N ILE A 88 2.59 3.37 5.78
CA ILE A 88 2.48 2.94 4.39
C ILE A 88 1.57 1.72 4.33
N THR A 89 0.50 1.80 3.54
CA THR A 89 -0.50 0.74 3.36
C THR A 89 -0.30 -0.04 2.06
N GLU A 90 0.25 0.62 1.04
CA GLU A 90 0.64 0.00 -0.23
C GLU A 90 1.95 0.64 -0.72
N PHE A 91 2.83 -0.16 -1.31
CA PHE A 91 4.08 0.33 -1.92
C PHE A 91 4.42 -0.52 -3.14
N LYS A 92 4.62 0.14 -4.27
CA LYS A 92 4.86 -0.49 -5.57
C LYS A 92 6.01 0.19 -6.28
N TYR A 93 6.94 -0.63 -6.75
CA TYR A 93 8.14 -0.20 -7.46
C TYR A 93 8.65 -1.33 -8.37
N ARG A 94 9.17 -0.94 -9.53
CA ARG A 94 9.91 -1.81 -10.45
C ARG A 94 11.10 -1.02 -10.98
N TYR A 95 12.26 -1.65 -10.91
CA TYR A 95 13.51 -1.12 -11.44
C TYR A 95 13.48 -1.01 -12.96
N ASP A 96 14.00 0.10 -13.47
CA ASP A 96 14.13 0.38 -14.90
C ASP A 96 15.54 0.92 -15.18
N SER A 97 16.40 0.08 -15.77
CA SER A 97 17.80 0.43 -16.05
C SER A 97 18.00 1.58 -17.02
N LYS A 98 16.94 2.00 -17.73
CA LYS A 98 17.00 3.09 -18.72
C LYS A 98 16.73 4.46 -18.11
N LYS A 99 16.40 4.54 -16.82
CA LYS A 99 15.99 5.78 -16.16
C LYS A 99 16.88 6.09 -14.96
N ASP A 100 17.24 7.35 -14.83
CA ASP A 100 17.99 7.86 -13.67
C ASP A 100 17.10 8.08 -12.44
N ARG A 101 15.77 8.13 -12.64
CA ARG A 101 14.76 8.31 -11.59
C ARG A 101 13.77 7.15 -11.60
N ALA A 102 13.60 6.55 -10.42
CA ALA A 102 12.57 5.58 -10.11
C ALA A 102 11.25 6.29 -9.82
N LEU A 103 10.15 5.76 -10.35
CA LEU A 103 8.81 6.15 -9.92
C LEU A 103 8.29 5.12 -8.92
N VAL A 104 7.95 5.59 -7.72
CA VAL A 104 7.29 4.76 -6.70
C VAL A 104 5.84 5.17 -6.60
N LEU A 105 4.93 4.20 -6.65
CA LEU A 105 3.51 4.39 -6.31
C LEU A 105 3.28 3.84 -4.92
N TYR A 106 2.69 4.63 -4.04
CA TYR A 106 2.46 4.21 -2.67
C TYR A 106 1.15 4.79 -2.15
N SER A 107 0.61 4.13 -1.14
CA SER A 107 -0.55 4.59 -0.39
C SER A 107 -0.18 4.72 1.07
N VAL A 108 -0.70 5.76 1.72
CA VAL A 108 -0.47 6.03 3.14
C VAL A 108 -1.81 6.17 3.86
N GLY A 109 -1.90 5.64 5.07
CA GLY A 109 -3.06 5.83 5.94
C GLY A 109 -3.04 7.26 6.48
N VAL A 110 -4.05 8.07 6.14
CA VAL A 110 -4.12 9.48 6.55
C VAL A 110 -5.27 9.67 7.53
N HIS A 111 -4.97 10.25 8.69
CA HIS A 111 -6.00 10.62 9.67
C HIS A 111 -6.47 12.08 9.49
N THR A 112 -5.58 12.96 9.01
CA THR A 112 -5.90 14.38 8.76
C THR A 112 -5.20 14.90 7.51
N LYS A 113 -5.80 15.89 6.83
CA LYS A 113 -5.18 16.55 5.67
C LYS A 113 -3.86 17.26 6.01
N ILE A 114 -3.71 17.71 7.25
CA ILE A 114 -2.49 18.39 7.73
C ILE A 114 -1.32 17.40 7.74
N GLU A 115 -1.54 16.19 8.25
CA GLU A 115 -0.52 15.13 8.31
C GLU A 115 0.02 14.77 6.91
N LEU A 116 -0.88 14.68 5.92
CA LEU A 116 -0.50 14.44 4.53
C LEU A 116 0.30 15.60 3.95
N GLN A 117 -0.14 16.84 4.19
CA GLN A 117 0.56 18.03 3.71
C GLN A 117 1.97 18.13 4.30
N ASP A 118 2.12 17.88 5.59
CA ASP A 118 3.43 17.88 6.27
C ASP A 118 4.37 16.84 5.65
N MET A 119 3.86 15.67 5.25
CA MET A 119 4.64 14.66 4.53
C MET A 119 5.07 15.14 3.16
N MET A 120 4.16 15.73 2.39
CA MET A 120 4.47 16.26 1.06
C MET A 120 5.48 17.41 1.14
N ASP A 121 5.38 18.25 2.16
CA ASP A 121 6.34 19.33 2.40
C ASP A 121 7.73 18.79 2.76
N ARG A 122 7.81 17.73 3.57
CA ARG A 122 9.08 17.00 3.81
C ARG A 122 9.68 16.46 2.51
N MET A 123 8.87 15.81 1.66
CA MET A 123 9.36 15.29 0.37
C MET A 123 9.91 16.42 -0.51
N LYS A 124 9.20 17.56 -0.56
CA LYS A 124 9.62 18.74 -1.32
C LYS A 124 10.91 19.35 -0.82
N LEU A 125 11.13 19.40 0.49
CA LEU A 125 12.39 19.87 1.10
C LEU A 125 13.59 19.03 0.65
N PHE A 126 13.39 17.73 0.43
CA PHE A 126 14.38 16.80 -0.12
C PHE A 126 14.41 16.74 -1.65
N GLN A 127 13.73 17.68 -2.33
CA GLN A 127 13.66 17.78 -3.79
C GLN A 127 13.03 16.55 -4.47
N LEU A 128 12.20 15.80 -3.73
CA LEU A 128 11.47 14.66 -4.27
C LEU A 128 10.14 15.13 -4.86
N GLU A 129 10.04 15.05 -6.18
CA GLU A 129 8.83 15.37 -6.93
C GLU A 129 7.73 14.36 -6.56
N THR A 130 6.68 14.84 -5.87
CA THR A 130 5.58 14.02 -5.36
C THR A 130 4.25 14.53 -5.91
N LEU A 131 3.45 13.63 -6.45
CA LEU A 131 2.13 13.89 -7.01
C LEU A 131 1.07 13.11 -6.23
N GLU A 132 -0.05 13.75 -5.94
CA GLU A 132 -1.20 13.15 -5.25
C GLU A 132 -2.28 12.73 -6.24
N PHE A 133 -2.79 11.51 -6.09
CA PHE A 133 -3.85 10.90 -6.91
C PHE A 133 -5.04 10.43 -6.10
N THR A 134 -5.18 10.84 -4.84
CA THR A 134 -6.27 10.43 -3.92
C THR A 134 -7.68 10.61 -4.54
N ASN A 135 -7.89 11.68 -5.31
CA ASN A 135 -9.17 11.97 -5.97
C ASN A 135 -9.22 11.53 -7.45
N ASN A 136 -8.29 10.68 -7.91
CA ASN A 136 -8.25 10.17 -9.28
C ASN A 136 -8.76 8.73 -9.33
N ASP A 137 -10.00 8.54 -9.81
CA ASP A 137 -10.65 7.23 -9.87
C ASP A 137 -9.92 6.25 -10.80
N MET A 138 -9.39 6.72 -11.94
CA MET A 138 -8.61 5.86 -12.86
C MET A 138 -7.37 5.27 -12.18
N VAL A 139 -6.70 6.05 -11.31
CA VAL A 139 -5.53 5.55 -10.56
C VAL A 139 -5.96 4.54 -9.51
N LYS A 140 -7.00 4.85 -8.75
CA LYS A 140 -7.51 3.98 -7.66
C LYS A 140 -8.07 2.67 -8.18
N ASP A 141 -8.82 2.70 -9.28
CA ASP A 141 -9.58 1.54 -9.75
C ASP A 141 -8.75 0.66 -10.70
N HIS A 142 -7.77 1.24 -11.39
CA HIS A 142 -7.04 0.54 -12.45
C HIS A 142 -5.53 0.66 -12.32
N LEU A 143 -4.98 1.88 -12.40
CA LEU A 143 -3.52 2.03 -12.59
C LEU A 143 -2.72 1.51 -11.40
N ARG A 144 -3.25 1.58 -10.18
CA ARG A 144 -2.60 0.98 -9.01
C ARG A 144 -2.39 -0.53 -9.17
N HIS A 145 -3.27 -1.23 -9.89
CA HIS A 145 -3.17 -2.68 -10.11
C HIS A 145 -2.28 -3.06 -11.30
N LEU A 146 -1.93 -2.11 -12.16
CA LEU A 146 -1.12 -2.33 -13.36
C LEU A 146 0.35 -1.93 -13.19
N MET A 147 0.67 -1.18 -12.13
CA MET A 147 2.04 -0.75 -11.86
C MET A 147 2.91 -1.94 -11.44
N GLY A 148 4.02 -2.13 -12.14
CA GLY A 148 4.94 -3.27 -11.93
C GLY A 148 5.61 -3.68 -13.23
N GLY A 149 4.84 -3.84 -14.32
CA GLY A 149 5.34 -4.04 -15.69
C GLY A 149 6.42 -5.11 -15.88
N ARG A 150 6.92 -5.22 -17.11
CA ARG A 150 8.07 -6.07 -17.43
C ARG A 150 9.35 -5.26 -17.30
N SER A 151 10.37 -5.89 -16.72
CA SER A 151 11.72 -5.34 -16.70
C SER A 151 12.71 -6.48 -16.80
N ASN A 152 13.74 -6.31 -17.63
CA ASN A 152 14.79 -7.30 -17.80
C ASN A 152 15.92 -6.97 -16.84
N VAL A 153 15.88 -7.60 -15.66
CA VAL A 153 16.84 -7.37 -14.58
C VAL A 153 17.75 -8.59 -14.46
N GLU A 154 19.05 -8.35 -14.56
CA GLU A 154 20.05 -9.41 -14.40
C GLU A 154 20.17 -9.84 -12.93
N ASN A 155 20.35 -11.15 -12.71
CA ASN A 155 20.52 -11.78 -11.39
C ASN A 155 19.41 -11.44 -10.39
N GLU A 156 18.17 -11.25 -10.89
CA GLU A 156 17.01 -11.00 -10.05
C GLU A 156 16.56 -12.29 -9.33
N LEU A 157 16.68 -12.26 -8.00
CA LEU A 157 16.13 -13.23 -7.07
C LEU A 157 14.76 -12.74 -6.59
N LEU A 158 13.71 -13.52 -6.87
CA LEU A 158 12.36 -13.20 -6.42
C LEU A 158 12.09 -13.88 -5.07
N CYS A 159 11.69 -13.11 -4.08
CA CYS A 159 11.36 -13.59 -2.74
C CYS A 159 9.98 -13.07 -2.32
N ARG A 160 9.18 -13.96 -1.73
CA ARG A 160 7.91 -13.61 -1.09
C ARG A 160 8.12 -13.66 0.42
N PHE A 161 8.08 -12.49 1.06
CA PHE A 161 8.18 -12.34 2.50
C PHE A 161 6.80 -12.17 3.13
N THR A 162 6.65 -12.63 4.37
CA THR A 162 5.49 -12.34 5.22
C THR A 162 5.95 -11.46 6.38
N PHE A 163 5.59 -10.17 6.33
CA PHE A 163 5.95 -9.24 7.40
C PHE A 163 5.00 -9.38 8.58
N PRO A 164 5.51 -9.37 9.82
CA PRO A 164 4.67 -9.33 11.00
C PRO A 164 3.90 -8.01 11.05
N GLU A 165 2.70 -8.05 11.62
CA GLU A 165 1.81 -6.90 11.80
C GLU A 165 2.33 -5.96 12.91
N ARG A 166 3.46 -5.32 12.65
CA ARG A 166 4.12 -4.36 13.53
C ARG A 166 4.52 -3.13 12.74
N ARG A 167 4.37 -1.96 13.37
CA ARG A 167 4.87 -0.71 12.78
C ARG A 167 6.39 -0.80 12.61
N GLY A 168 6.88 -0.42 11.44
CA GLY A 168 8.31 -0.38 11.15
C GLY A 168 8.91 -1.67 10.56
N SER A 169 8.15 -2.76 10.40
CA SER A 169 8.66 -4.01 9.81
C SER A 169 9.29 -3.81 8.43
N LEU A 170 8.70 -2.92 7.61
CA LEU A 170 9.22 -2.51 6.31
C LEU A 170 10.58 -1.82 6.42
N VAL A 171 10.74 -0.88 7.36
CA VAL A 171 12.01 -0.16 7.55
C VAL A 171 13.10 -1.10 8.07
N GLN A 172 12.76 -1.97 9.02
CA GLN A 172 13.67 -3.00 9.54
C GLN A 172 14.14 -3.96 8.45
N PHE A 173 13.25 -4.37 7.55
CA PHE A 173 13.63 -5.15 6.37
C PHE A 173 14.63 -4.38 5.49
N LEU A 174 14.32 -3.11 5.18
CA LEU A 174 15.18 -2.27 4.36
C LEU A 174 16.52 -1.96 5.04
N ASP A 175 16.61 -1.97 6.37
CA ASP A 175 17.86 -1.82 7.12
C ASP A 175 18.84 -2.97 6.89
N VAL A 176 18.33 -4.19 6.73
CA VAL A 176 19.15 -5.39 6.50
C VAL A 176 19.52 -5.54 5.03
N ILE A 177 18.59 -5.25 4.12
CA ILE A 177 18.81 -5.46 2.68
C ILE A 177 19.52 -4.29 2.01
N SER A 178 19.17 -3.06 2.37
CA SER A 178 19.66 -1.84 1.73
C SER A 178 20.70 -1.14 2.61
N PRO A 179 21.87 -0.76 2.06
CA PRO A 179 22.17 -0.59 0.64
C PRO A 179 22.94 -1.76 -0.01
N ARG A 180 23.16 -2.88 0.69
CA ARG A 180 24.04 -3.95 0.23
C ARG A 180 23.56 -4.60 -1.07
N TRP A 181 22.26 -4.89 -1.18
CA TRP A 181 21.66 -5.44 -2.38
C TRP A 181 20.72 -4.44 -3.03
N ASN A 182 20.74 -4.40 -4.37
CA ASN A 182 19.82 -3.56 -5.10
C ASN A 182 18.43 -4.21 -5.15
N ILE A 183 17.39 -3.42 -4.91
CA ILE A 183 16.01 -3.86 -4.99
C ILE A 183 15.54 -3.61 -6.41
N SER A 184 15.01 -4.64 -7.09
CA SER A 184 14.53 -4.58 -8.47
C SER A 184 13.00 -4.61 -8.59
N LEU A 185 12.32 -5.10 -7.57
CA LEU A 185 10.86 -5.12 -7.48
C LEU A 185 10.48 -4.97 -6.01
N PHE A 186 9.47 -4.15 -5.75
CA PHE A 186 8.88 -4.07 -4.42
C PHE A 186 7.37 -3.97 -4.57
N HIS A 187 6.65 -4.97 -4.08
CA HIS A 187 5.20 -4.99 -4.08
C HIS A 187 4.71 -5.37 -2.69
N TYR A 188 4.25 -4.36 -1.96
CA TYR A 188 3.77 -4.46 -0.59
C TYR A 188 2.34 -3.96 -0.50
N ARG A 189 1.51 -4.70 0.23
CA ARG A 189 0.17 -4.26 0.62
C ARG A 189 -0.13 -4.81 2.01
N SER A 190 -0.49 -3.94 2.94
CA SER A 190 -0.95 -4.36 4.26
C SER A 190 -2.27 -5.13 4.14
N GLN A 191 -2.35 -6.32 4.74
CA GLN A 191 -3.51 -7.23 4.66
C GLN A 191 -4.15 -7.52 6.04
N GLY A 192 -4.02 -6.61 7.01
CA GLY A 192 -4.61 -6.79 8.34
C GLY A 192 -3.98 -7.97 9.12
N GLU A 193 -4.82 -8.73 9.84
CA GLU A 193 -4.41 -9.65 10.92
C GLU A 193 -3.51 -10.83 10.50
N THR A 194 -3.48 -11.21 9.22
CA THR A 194 -2.64 -12.34 8.74
C THR A 194 -1.21 -11.94 8.37
N GLY A 195 -0.80 -10.70 8.64
CA GLY A 195 0.48 -10.14 8.21
C GLY A 195 0.42 -9.58 6.79
N ALA A 196 1.49 -8.88 6.38
CA ALA A 196 1.57 -8.30 5.04
C ALA A 196 2.42 -9.19 4.13
N ASN A 197 1.82 -9.66 3.04
CA ASN A 197 2.55 -10.38 2.00
C ASN A 197 3.30 -9.38 1.12
N VAL A 198 4.61 -9.59 0.99
CA VAL A 198 5.52 -8.70 0.26
C VAL A 198 6.24 -9.51 -0.79
N LEU A 199 6.09 -9.11 -2.04
CA LEU A 199 6.87 -9.64 -3.14
C LEU A 199 8.03 -8.69 -3.42
N ILE A 200 9.25 -9.22 -3.39
CA ILE A 200 10.48 -8.43 -3.53
C ILE A 200 11.38 -9.10 -4.54
N GLY A 201 11.84 -8.32 -5.52
CA GLY A 201 12.94 -8.69 -6.41
C GLY A 201 14.22 -8.05 -5.90
N ILE A 202 15.29 -8.83 -5.78
CA ILE A 202 16.58 -8.38 -5.28
C ILE A 202 17.65 -8.85 -6.26
N GLN A 203 18.55 -7.95 -6.67
CA GLN A 203 19.71 -8.34 -7.48
C GLN A 203 20.79 -8.90 -6.57
N VAL A 204 20.98 -10.21 -6.63
CA VAL A 204 21.94 -10.95 -5.82
C VAL A 204 22.82 -11.77 -6.75
N SER A 205 24.14 -11.56 -6.68
CA SER A 205 25.07 -12.39 -7.45
C SER A 205 25.08 -13.83 -6.93
N SER A 206 25.38 -14.81 -7.77
CA SER A 206 25.41 -16.23 -7.37
C SER A 206 26.35 -16.51 -6.19
N ASN A 207 27.39 -15.70 -6.01
CA ASN A 207 28.36 -15.83 -4.93
C ASN A 207 27.83 -15.30 -3.58
N GLU A 208 26.89 -14.36 -3.60
CA GLU A 208 26.33 -13.70 -2.41
C GLU A 208 25.02 -14.34 -1.93
N LEU A 209 24.49 -15.32 -2.66
CA LEU A 209 23.21 -15.95 -2.36
C LEU A 209 23.17 -16.55 -0.94
N ASN A 210 24.27 -17.16 -0.50
CA ASN A 210 24.36 -17.72 0.85
C ASN A 210 24.36 -16.63 1.92
N GLU A 211 25.04 -15.52 1.68
CA GLU A 211 25.07 -14.38 2.60
C GLU A 211 23.68 -13.74 2.72
N PHE A 212 22.99 -13.57 1.58
CA PHE A 212 21.61 -13.08 1.57
C PHE A 212 20.69 -13.98 2.39
N ARG A 213 20.78 -15.30 2.23
CA ARG A 213 19.98 -16.27 3.01
C ARG A 213 20.26 -16.16 4.50
N CYS A 214 21.51 -16.03 4.91
CA CYS A 214 21.86 -15.81 6.32
C CYS A 214 21.22 -14.51 6.85
N SER A 215 21.39 -13.39 6.14
CA SER A 215 20.80 -12.11 6.55
C SER A 215 19.27 -12.12 6.58
N ALA A 216 18.62 -12.81 5.65
CA ALA A 216 17.17 -12.98 5.65
C ALA A 216 16.68 -13.84 6.81
N ASN A 217 17.41 -14.91 7.16
CA ASN A 217 17.10 -15.74 8.33
C ASN A 217 17.31 -14.97 9.65
N ASP A 218 18.35 -14.13 9.73
CA ASP A 218 18.63 -13.30 10.91
C ASP A 218 17.54 -12.24 11.15
N LEU A 219 16.86 -11.80 10.09
CA LEU A 219 15.70 -10.90 10.19
C LEU A 219 14.51 -11.56 10.88
N GLY A 220 14.41 -12.90 10.81
CA GLY A 220 13.35 -13.68 11.44
C GLY A 220 11.97 -13.54 10.80
N TYR A 221 11.91 -13.09 9.54
CA TYR A 221 10.68 -13.05 8.75
C TYR A 221 10.57 -14.29 7.90
N ASP A 222 9.36 -14.87 7.83
CA ASP A 222 9.10 -16.00 6.94
C ASP A 222 9.23 -15.55 5.49
N TYR A 223 9.95 -16.33 4.68
CA TYR A 223 10.11 -16.05 3.26
C TYR A 223 10.27 -17.30 2.41
N GLU A 224 9.83 -17.19 1.17
CA GLU A 224 9.98 -18.22 0.15
C GLU A 224 10.65 -17.62 -1.10
N ILE A 225 11.51 -18.41 -1.75
CA ILE A 225 12.14 -18.00 -3.02
C ILE A 225 11.24 -18.47 -4.17
N GLU A 226 10.80 -17.53 -5.00
CA GLU A 226 9.81 -17.70 -6.07
C GLU A 226 10.43 -17.51 -7.47
N SER A 227 11.76 -17.56 -7.59
CA SER A 227 12.47 -17.28 -8.85
C SER A 227 12.10 -18.20 -10.02
N ASP A 228 11.65 -19.42 -9.72
CA ASP A 228 11.25 -20.43 -10.71
C ASP A 228 9.75 -20.40 -11.02
N ASN A 229 9.02 -19.38 -10.55
CA ASN A 229 7.59 -19.26 -10.77
C ASN A 229 7.28 -18.97 -12.25
N GLU A 230 6.65 -19.94 -12.93
CA GLU A 230 6.28 -19.84 -14.35
C GLU A 230 5.40 -18.61 -14.65
N GLY A 231 4.49 -18.26 -13.73
CA GLY A 231 3.60 -17.11 -13.88
C GLY A 231 4.36 -15.79 -13.87
N PHE A 232 5.36 -15.66 -12.99
CA PHE A 232 6.23 -14.49 -12.98
C PHE A 232 7.05 -14.38 -14.27
N GLN A 233 7.64 -15.48 -14.72
CA GLN A 233 8.44 -15.50 -15.95
C GLN A 233 7.61 -15.13 -17.19
N LEU A 234 6.36 -15.60 -17.27
CA LEU A 234 5.49 -15.32 -18.41
C LEU A 234 4.95 -13.88 -18.42
N LEU A 235 4.65 -13.30 -17.26
CA LEU A 235 3.94 -12.02 -17.17
C LEU A 235 4.87 -10.82 -16.91
N MET A 236 5.96 -11.00 -16.16
CA MET A 236 6.76 -9.92 -15.57
C MET A 236 8.25 -9.88 -16.02
N ARG A 237 8.73 -10.91 -16.72
CA ARG A 237 10.02 -10.89 -17.43
C ARG A 237 9.85 -10.56 -18.92
#